data_AF-A0A6I5A746-F1
#
_entry.id   AF-A0A6I5A746-F1
#
_cell.length_a   1.000
_cell.length_b   1.000
_cell.length_c   1.000
_cell.angle_alpha   90.00
_cell.angle_beta   90.00
_cell.angle_gamma   90.00
#
_symmetry.space_group_name_H-M   'P 1'
#
loop_
_entity.id
_entity.type
_entity.pdbx_description
1 polymer ?
#
loop_
_entity_poly.entity_id
_entity_poly.type
_entity_poly.pdbx_seq_one_letter_code
_entity_poly.pdbx_strand_id
1 'polypeptide(L)' 'MDNRQAIGYMLLACKRAGYSKEQAKELFGEMYYLFDIKTEEEAETQGFGWYHSGEE' A
#
# COMPACT_ATOMS: atom_id res chain seq x y z
N MET A 1 11.98 -1.47 7.37
CA MET A 1 10.95 -0.44 7.62
C MET A 1 9.84 -1.13 8.37
N ASP A 2 9.27 -0.55 9.43
CA ASP A 2 8.13 -1.18 10.11
C ASP A 2 6.78 -0.80 9.46
N ASN A 3 5.72 -1.54 9.79
CA ASN A 3 4.38 -1.34 9.23
C ASN A 3 3.84 0.08 9.48
N ARG A 4 4.19 0.72 10.61
CA ARG A 4 3.76 2.09 10.92
C ARG A 4 4.47 3.11 10.03
N GLN A 5 5.76 2.93 9.79
CA GLN A 5 6.54 3.74 8.87
C GLN A 5 6.01 3.60 7.44
N ALA A 6 5.71 2.38 6.98
CA ALA A 6 5.16 2.12 5.65
C ALA A 6 3.81 2.84 5.43
N ILE A 7 2.89 2.73 6.39
CA ILE A 7 1.61 3.45 6.37
C ILE A 7 1.83 4.96 6.39
N GLY A 8 2.77 5.46 7.18
CA GLY A 8 3.11 6.88 7.23
C GLY A 8 3.53 7.43 5.87
N TYR A 9 4.40 6.70 5.16
CA TYR A 9 4.80 7.06 3.79
C TYR A 9 3.63 6.99 2.81
N MET A 10 2.79 5.96 2.87
CA MET A 10 1.60 5.84 2.02
C MET A 10 0.65 7.03 2.22
N LEU A 11 0.34 7.41 3.46
CA LEU A 11 -0.57 8.53 3.74
C LEU A 11 0.00 9.86 3.23
N LEU A 12 1.32 10.06 3.34
CA LEU A 12 1.99 11.23 2.76
C LEU A 12 1.93 11.22 1.23
N ALA A 13 2.12 10.07 0.59
CA ALA A 13 2.00 9.93 -0.86
C ALA A 13 0.57 10.23 -1.34
N CYS A 14 -0.46 9.67 -0.69
CA CYS A 14 -1.88 9.95 -0.95
C CYS A 14 -2.17 11.46 -0.88
N LYS A 15 -1.71 12.14 0.19
CA LYS A 15 -1.88 13.59 0.33
C LYS A 15 -1.22 14.35 -0.82
N ARG A 16 -0.02 13.96 -1.23
CA ARG A 16 0.72 14.63 -2.33
C ARG A 16 0.07 14.39 -3.69
N ALA A 17 -0.51 13.22 -3.89
CA ALA A 17 -1.22 12.85 -5.12
C ALA A 17 -2.66 13.39 -5.17
N GLY A 18 -3.15 14.05 -4.11
CA GLY A 18 -4.48 14.67 -4.08
C GLY A 18 -5.62 13.70 -3.76
N TYR A 19 -5.34 12.56 -3.15
CA TYR A 19 -6.37 11.59 -2.73
C TYR A 19 -7.24 12.21 -1.63
N SER A 20 -8.52 11.88 -1.62
CA SER A 20 -9.42 12.22 -0.51
C SER A 20 -9.04 11.43 0.75
N LYS A 21 -9.54 11.89 1.91
CA LYS A 21 -9.33 11.16 3.17
C LYS A 21 -10.01 9.79 3.13
N GLU A 22 -11.14 9.68 2.47
CA GLU A 22 -11.90 8.44 2.29
C GLU A 22 -11.09 7.43 1.46
N GLN A 23 -10.53 7.84 0.31
CA GLN A 23 -9.67 6.99 -0.51
C GLN A 23 -8.41 6.56 0.25
N ALA A 24 -7.78 7.48 0.98
CA ALA A 24 -6.61 7.16 1.81
C ALA A 24 -6.96 6.20 2.96
N LYS A 25 -8.17 6.28 3.51
CA LYS A 25 -8.66 5.39 4.56
C LYS A 25 -8.93 3.99 4.04
N GLU A 26 -9.47 3.85 2.83
CA GLU A 26 -9.63 2.56 2.17
C GLU A 26 -8.27 1.88 1.96
N LEU A 27 -7.31 2.60 1.38
CA LEU A 27 -5.95 2.08 1.18
C LEU A 27 -5.24 1.75 2.50
N PHE A 28 -5.43 2.57 3.54
CA PHE A 28 -4.94 2.26 4.89
C PHE A 28 -5.49 0.93 5.39
N GLY A 29 -6.79 0.69 5.24
CA GLY A 29 -7.45 -0.55 5.68
C GLY A 29 -6.89 -1.78 4.97
N GLU A 30 -6.75 -1.70 3.64
CA GLU A 30 -6.17 -2.78 2.83
C GLU A 30 -4.73 -3.08 3.20
N MET A 31 -3.88 -2.05 3.37
CA MET A 31 -2.51 -2.28 3.81
C MET A 31 -2.44 -2.94 5.18
N TYR A 32 -3.28 -2.51 6.12
CA TYR A 32 -3.32 -3.09 7.47
C TYR A 32 -3.73 -4.57 7.43
N TYR A 33 -4.73 -4.91 6.61
CA TYR A 33 -5.14 -6.30 6.39
C TYR A 33 -4.02 -7.13 5.76
N LEU A 34 -3.36 -6.60 4.72
CA LEU A 34 -2.26 -7.31 4.05
C LEU A 34 -1.08 -7.59 4.97
N PHE A 35 -0.77 -6.69 5.90
CA PHE A 35 0.29 -6.94 6.90
C PHE A 35 0.00 -8.14 7.81
N ASP A 36 -1.27 -8.46 8.05
CA ASP A 36 -1.65 -9.59 8.89
C ASP A 36 -1.63 -10.93 8.12
N ILE A 37 -1.84 -10.90 6.80
CA ILE A 37 -2.06 -12.11 5.99
C ILE A 37 -0.96 -12.41 4.96
N LYS A 38 -0.01 -11.49 4.73
CA LYS A 38 1.11 -11.67 3.81
C LYS A 38 2.44 -11.49 4.53
N THR A 39 3.44 -12.25 4.11
CA THR A 39 4.83 -11.92 4.43
C THR A 39 5.32 -10.75 3.58
N GLU A 40 6.42 -10.12 4.01
CA GLU A 40 7.05 -9.02 3.26
C GLU A 40 7.43 -9.46 1.83
N GLU A 41 8.01 -10.66 1.68
CA GLU A 41 8.43 -11.22 0.39
C GLU A 41 7.24 -11.51 -0.54
N GLU A 42 6.13 -12.04 0.00
CA GLU A 42 4.90 -12.27 -0.75
C GLU A 42 4.28 -10.96 -1.26
N ALA A 43 4.22 -9.95 -0.39
CA ALA A 43 3.70 -8.62 -0.72
C ALA A 43 4.58 -7.93 -1.77
N GLU A 44 5.90 -8.03 -1.65
CA GLU A 44 6.85 -7.51 -2.64
C GLU A 44 6.66 -8.21 -3.99
N THR A 45 6.70 -9.55 -4.01
CA THR A 45 6.59 -10.33 -5.26
C THR A 45 5.26 -10.09 -5.97
N GLN A 46 4.14 -10.15 -5.26
CA GLN A 46 2.81 -9.94 -5.84
C GLN A 46 2.59 -8.48 -6.24
N GLY A 47 3.00 -7.53 -5.38
CA GLY A 47 2.82 -6.11 -5.61
C GLY A 47 3.63 -5.58 -6.78
N PHE A 48 4.94 -5.88 -6.82
CA PHE A 48 5.79 -5.50 -7.96
C PHE A 48 5.48 -6.33 -9.21
N GLY A 49 5.10 -7.59 -9.04
CA GLY A 49 4.61 -8.42 -10.13
C GLY A 49 3.43 -7.77 -10.85
N TRP A 50 2.42 -7.29 -10.10
CA TRP A 50 1.29 -6.55 -10.66
C TRP A 50 1.71 -5.19 -11.25
N TYR A 51 2.53 -4.41 -10.56
CA TYR A 51 2.96 -3.09 -11.04
C TYR A 51 3.77 -3.14 -12.34
N HIS A 52 4.51 -4.23 -12.56
CA HIS A 52 5.33 -4.45 -13.75
C HIS A 52 4.69 -5.36 -14.81
N SER A 53 3.62 -6.09 -14.48
CA SER A 53 2.81 -6.76 -15.49
C SER A 53 2.09 -5.66 -16.27
N GLY A 54 2.62 -5.31 -17.44
CA GLY A 54 2.06 -4.22 -18.23
C GLY A 54 0.68 -4.57 -18.73
N GLU A 55 -0.37 -4.07 -18.08
CA GLU A 55 -1.72 -3.94 -18.62
C GLU A 55 -2.42 -2.68 -18.07
N GLU A 56 -3.26 -2.12 -18.94
CA GLU A 56 -4.20 -0.98 -18.78
C GLU A 56 -5.27 -1.22 -17.70
#